data_AF-A0A9X5HEU5-F1
#
_entry.id   AF-A0A9X5HEU5-F1
#
_cell.length_a   1.000
_cell.length_b   1.000
_cell.length_c   1.000
_cell.angle_alpha   90.00
_cell.angle_beta   90.00
_cell.angle_gamma   90.00
#
_symmetry.space_group_name_H-M   'P 1'
#
loop_
_entity.id
_entity.type
_entity.pdbx_description
1 polymer ?
#
loop_
_entity_poly.entity_id
_entity_poly.type
_entity_poly.pdbx_seq_one_letter_code
_entity_poly.pdbx_strand_id
1 'polypeptide(L)'
;ADTAADLRTRARVWAARGAGDWVGHVPHLDAALFGTTVGFGTDPVSEEYGARVFAAGDGGHSDYFAPGSLSLANLTRIVLGHTQEVTR
;
A
#
# COMPACT_ATOMS: atom_id res chain seq x y z
N ALA A 1 1.08 -12.03 -5.71
CA ALA A 1 1.35 -11.09 -6.82
C ALA A 1 2.41 -10.21 -6.25
N ASP A 2 3.63 -10.48 -6.65
CA ASP A 2 4.81 -10.08 -5.87
C ASP A 2 5.37 -8.77 -6.41
N THR A 3 4.87 -8.38 -7.59
CA THR A 3 5.02 -7.05 -8.17
C THR A 3 3.67 -6.49 -8.63
N ALA A 4 3.59 -5.17 -8.79
CA ALA A 4 2.46 -4.49 -9.39
C ALA A 4 2.21 -4.93 -10.85
N ALA A 5 3.24 -5.39 -11.57
CA ALA A 5 3.11 -5.88 -12.93
C ALA A 5 2.33 -7.20 -13.01
N ASP A 6 2.42 -8.05 -11.98
CA ASP A 6 1.70 -9.34 -11.91
C ASP A 6 0.17 -9.17 -11.85
N LEU A 7 -0.30 -7.97 -11.50
CA LEU A 7 -1.72 -7.62 -11.53
C LEU A 7 -2.29 -7.55 -12.96
N ARG A 8 -1.44 -7.51 -14.00
CA ARG A 8 -1.83 -7.49 -15.42
C ARG A 8 -2.89 -6.42 -15.74
N THR A 9 -2.74 -5.25 -15.13
CA THR A 9 -3.66 -4.11 -15.27
C THR A 9 -3.00 -2.94 -15.98
N ARG A 10 -3.83 -2.10 -16.62
CA ARG A 10 -3.39 -0.78 -17.14
C ARG A 10 -3.59 0.33 -16.10
N ALA A 11 -4.18 0.02 -14.95
CA ALA A 11 -4.39 0.99 -13.89
C ALA A 11 -3.07 1.44 -13.27
N ARG A 12 -3.06 2.65 -12.71
CA ARG A 12 -1.97 3.10 -11.83
C ARG A 12 -2.17 2.45 -10.47
N VAL A 13 -1.23 1.61 -10.06
CA VAL A 13 -1.23 0.95 -8.74
C VAL A 13 -0.63 1.91 -7.73
N TRP A 14 -1.34 2.15 -6.63
CA TRP A 14 -0.91 2.99 -5.51
C TRP A 14 -0.86 2.15 -4.23
N ALA A 15 0.06 2.49 -3.34
CA ALA A 15 0.18 1.85 -2.04
C ALA A 15 0.55 2.89 -0.99
N ALA A 16 0.11 2.67 0.25
CA ALA A 16 0.54 3.45 1.40
C ALA A 16 0.32 2.63 2.66
N ARG A 17 1.06 2.97 3.71
CA ARG A 17 0.90 2.39 5.04
C ARG A 17 1.08 3.50 6.07
N GLY A 18 0.13 3.64 6.99
CA GLY A 18 0.26 4.56 8.12
C GLY A 18 1.39 4.09 9.05
N ALA A 19 2.12 5.01 9.68
CA ALA A 19 3.27 4.66 10.52
C ALA A 19 2.88 3.81 11.74
N GLY A 20 1.64 3.92 12.22
CA GLY A 20 1.08 3.11 13.29
C GLY A 20 0.33 1.86 12.81
N ASP A 21 0.34 1.53 11.52
CA ASP A 21 -0.36 0.36 10.99
C ASP A 21 0.40 -0.93 11.35
N TRP A 22 -0.25 -1.78 12.16
CA TRP A 22 0.26 -3.06 12.61
C TRP A 22 0.60 -4.03 11.46
N VAL A 23 0.04 -3.84 10.26
CA VAL A 23 0.39 -4.63 9.07
C VAL A 23 1.87 -4.51 8.73
N GLY A 24 2.54 -3.40 9.09
CA GLY A 24 3.99 -3.25 8.92
C GLY A 24 4.82 -4.19 9.80
N HIS A 25 4.21 -4.88 10.76
CA HIS A 25 4.86 -5.89 11.60
C HIS A 25 4.52 -7.32 11.18
N VAL A 26 3.67 -7.49 10.17
CA VAL A 26 3.38 -8.80 9.58
C VAL A 26 4.54 -9.17 8.65
N PRO A 27 5.01 -10.43 8.64
CA PRO A 27 6.06 -10.84 7.72
C PRO A 27 5.68 -10.62 6.24
N HIS A 28 6.44 -9.76 5.55
CA HIS A 28 6.33 -9.48 4.11
C HIS A 28 7.22 -10.42 3.30
N LEU A 29 7.08 -11.72 3.58
CA LEU A 29 7.80 -12.79 2.93
C LEU A 29 6.79 -13.88 2.65
N ASP A 30 7.03 -14.67 1.61
CA ASP A 30 6.33 -15.91 1.37
C ASP A 30 7.32 -17.08 1.27
N ALA A 31 6.85 -18.26 1.68
CA ALA A 31 7.62 -19.48 1.61
C ALA A 31 6.73 -20.64 1.19
N ALA A 32 7.27 -21.53 0.35
CA ALA A 32 6.63 -22.79 0.03
C ALA A 32 6.81 -23.76 1.20
N LEU A 33 5.72 -24.04 1.93
CA LEU A 33 5.66 -24.99 3.04
C LEU A 33 4.55 -26.01 2.79
N PHE A 34 4.90 -27.30 2.86
CA PHE A 34 3.95 -28.41 2.69
C PHE A 34 3.13 -28.36 1.38
N GLY A 35 3.71 -27.83 0.30
CA GLY A 35 3.03 -27.68 -0.98
C GLY A 35 2.08 -26.47 -1.07
N THR A 36 2.09 -25.57 -0.08
CA THR A 36 1.32 -24.33 -0.07
C THR A 36 2.23 -23.12 0.15
N THR A 37 1.85 -21.96 -0.39
CA THR A 37 2.53 -20.69 -0.11
C THR A 37 2.01 -20.12 1.21
N VAL A 38 2.91 -19.91 2.17
CA VAL A 38 2.61 -19.28 3.46
C VAL A 38 3.30 -17.93 3.51
N GLY A 39 2.53 -16.87 3.74
CA GLY A 39 3.02 -15.49 3.78
C GLY A 39 2.20 -14.55 2.91
N PHE A 40 2.58 -13.27 2.90
CA PHE A 40 1.86 -12.21 2.18
C PHE A 40 2.61 -11.68 0.95
N GLY A 41 3.81 -12.22 0.68
CA GLY A 41 4.68 -11.78 -0.42
C GLY A 41 5.29 -10.40 -0.16
N THR A 42 5.79 -9.79 -1.24
CA THR A 42 6.46 -8.49 -1.23
C THR A 42 5.59 -7.38 -0.64
N ASP A 43 6.17 -6.57 0.25
CA ASP A 43 5.49 -5.42 0.86
C ASP A 43 5.04 -4.41 -0.21
N PRO A 44 3.73 -4.11 -0.34
CA PRO A 44 3.22 -3.18 -1.35
C PRO A 44 3.81 -1.76 -1.28
N VAL A 45 4.32 -1.34 -0.11
CA VAL A 45 4.97 -0.02 0.03
C VAL A 45 6.49 -0.06 -0.20
N SER A 46 7.07 -1.24 -0.47
CA SER A 46 8.47 -1.35 -0.86
C SER A 46 8.70 -0.92 -2.32
N GLU A 47 9.93 -0.51 -2.63
CA GLU A 47 10.33 -0.21 -4.01
C GLU A 47 10.22 -1.43 -4.93
N GLU A 48 10.51 -2.63 -4.41
CA GLU A 48 10.49 -3.90 -5.16
C GLU A 48 9.10 -4.24 -5.70
N TYR A 49 8.04 -3.91 -4.97
CA TYR A 49 6.67 -4.14 -5.44
C TYR A 49 6.32 -3.27 -6.66
N GLY A 50 6.90 -2.06 -6.78
CA GLY A 50 6.70 -1.18 -7.93
C GLY A 50 5.37 -0.41 -7.96
N ALA A 51 4.69 -0.26 -6.81
CA ALA A 51 3.55 0.64 -6.70
C ALA A 51 3.98 2.11 -6.58
N ARG A 52 3.03 3.03 -6.83
CA ARG A 52 3.20 4.45 -6.52
C ARG A 52 2.91 4.67 -5.04
N VAL A 53 3.97 4.82 -4.25
CA VAL A 53 3.84 5.06 -2.81
C VAL A 53 3.38 6.49 -2.54
N PHE A 54 2.44 6.67 -1.59
CA PHE A 54 2.01 7.97 -1.08
C PHE A 54 2.02 7.99 0.46
N ALA A 55 2.07 9.19 1.05
CA ALA A 55 2.07 9.34 2.50
C ALA A 55 0.68 9.06 3.10
N ALA A 56 0.60 8.16 4.09
CA ALA A 56 -0.62 7.88 4.84
C ALA A 56 -0.67 8.55 6.23
N GLY A 57 0.42 9.18 6.67
CA GLY A 57 0.53 9.77 8.01
C GLY A 57 0.87 8.74 9.08
N ASP A 58 0.54 9.06 10.33
CA ASP A 58 0.88 8.30 11.54
C ASP A 58 -0.24 7.37 12.03
N GLY A 59 -1.41 7.39 11.39
CA GLY A 59 -2.56 6.57 11.74
C GLY A 59 -2.31 5.06 11.68
N GLY A 60 -3.15 4.32 12.40
CA GLY A 60 -3.18 2.87 12.40
C GLY A 60 -4.06 2.30 11.28
N HIS A 61 -4.21 0.98 11.28
CA HIS A 61 -4.90 0.24 10.22
C HIS A 61 -6.35 0.68 9.96
N SER A 62 -7.03 1.19 10.99
CA SER A 62 -8.43 1.61 10.90
C SER A 62 -8.61 3.10 10.58
N ASP A 63 -7.52 3.85 10.43
CA ASP A 63 -7.54 5.31 10.39
C ASP A 63 -7.45 5.90 8.97
N TYR A 64 -7.35 5.07 7.92
CA TYR A 64 -7.16 5.54 6.54
C TYR A 64 -8.26 6.50 6.04
N PHE A 65 -9.46 6.42 6.61
CA PHE A 65 -10.60 7.27 6.30
C PHE A 65 -10.96 8.24 7.43
N ALA A 66 -10.11 8.37 8.46
CA ALA A 66 -10.34 9.32 9.54
C ALA A 66 -10.45 10.75 8.98
N PRO A 67 -11.49 11.52 9.34
CA PRO A 67 -11.64 12.90 8.90
C PRO A 67 -10.41 13.74 9.23
N GLY A 68 -9.92 14.51 8.25
CA GLY A 68 -8.73 15.36 8.41
C GLY A 68 -7.39 14.63 8.30
N SER A 69 -7.37 13.30 8.12
CA SER A 69 -6.12 12.54 7.97
C SER A 69 -5.42 12.82 6.63
N LEU A 70 -4.09 12.69 6.64
CA LEU A 70 -3.27 12.77 5.43
C LEU A 70 -3.63 11.65 4.42
N SER A 71 -3.90 10.44 4.93
CA SER A 71 -4.39 9.33 4.11
C SER A 71 -5.64 9.69 3.33
N LEU A 72 -6.70 10.16 4.01
CA LEU A 72 -7.96 10.51 3.35
C LEU A 72 -7.77 11.63 2.32
N ALA A 73 -6.91 12.60 2.61
CA ALA A 73 -6.59 13.68 1.67
C ALA A 73 -5.92 13.13 0.39
N ASN A 74 -4.94 12.23 0.51
CA ASN A 74 -4.28 11.63 -0.65
C ASN A 74 -5.17 10.66 -1.43
N LEU A 75 -5.97 9.84 -0.75
CA LEU A 75 -6.98 8.98 -1.40
C LEU A 75 -7.97 9.82 -2.21
N THR A 76 -8.44 10.94 -1.66
CA THR A 76 -9.33 11.87 -2.35
C THR A 76 -8.66 12.46 -3.60
N ARG A 77 -7.40 12.90 -3.50
CA ARG A 77 -6.64 13.39 -4.67
C ARG A 77 -6.49 12.33 -5.75
N ILE A 78 -6.23 11.08 -5.39
CA ILE A 78 -6.13 9.97 -6.36
C ILE A 78 -7.47 9.76 -7.07
N VAL A 79 -8.58 9.68 -6.32
CA VAL A 79 -9.93 9.45 -6.87
C VAL A 79 -10.38 10.60 -7.78
N LEU A 80 -10.09 11.85 -7.39
CA LEU A 80 -10.41 13.03 -8.21
C LEU A 80 -9.42 13.23 -9.39
N GLY A 81 -8.36 12.44 -9.48
CA GLY A 81 -7.35 12.55 -10.54
C GLY A 81 -6.30 13.64 -10.32
N HIS A 82 -6.29 14.31 -9.16
CA HIS A 82 -5.33 15.34 -8.74
C HIS A 82 -3.98 14.71 -8.33
N THR A 83 -3.47 13.78 -9.14
CA THR A 83 -2.31 12.95 -8.81
C THR A 83 -1.00 13.72 -8.64
N GLN A 84 -0.93 14.97 -9.13
CA GLN A 84 0.22 15.86 -8.93
C GLN A 84 0.29 16.44 -7.51
N GLU A 85 -0.82 16.43 -6.78
CA GLU A 85 -0.90 16.94 -5.40
C GLU A 85 -0.69 15.84 -4.34
N VAL A 86 -0.54 14.58 -4.77
CA VAL A 86 -0.36 13.44 -3.86
C VAL A 86 1.02 13.52 -3.23
N THR A 87 1.06 13.54 -1.89
CA THR A 87 2.31 13.62 -1.14
C THR A 87 2.95 12.24 -0.98
N ARG A 88 4.28 12.19 -0.87
CA ARG A 88 5.06 10.96 -0.65
C ARG A 88 5.62 10.91 0.75
#